data_AF-A0A7C2HC98-F1
#
_entry.id   AF-A0A7C2HC98-F1
#
_cell.length_a   1.000
_cell.length_b   1.000
_cell.length_c   1.000
_cell.angle_alpha   90.00
_cell.angle_beta   90.00
_cell.angle_gamma   90.00
#
_symmetry.space_group_name_H-M   'P 1'
#
loop_
_entity.id
_entity.type
_entity.pdbx_description
1 polymer ?
#
loop_
_entity_poly.entity_id
_entity_poly.type
_entity_poly.pdbx_seq_one_letter_code
_entity_poly.pdbx_strand_id
1 'polypeptide(L)'
;MARAAFSKFVVSLNSLAELPPLIPREVQFGNPERVSHNSPGGRRPARVALLTNNLLQIRVGIPGRNDDRIVTADPRRAIRTSTGAGDSHTLRCPWDPTKSRTFKLTA
;
A
#
# COMPACT_ATOMS: atom_id res chain seq x y z
N MET A 1 -23.68 37.12 65.12
CA MET A 1 -22.42 36.45 64.70
C MET A 1 -22.59 35.95 63.28
N ALA A 2 -21.70 36.31 62.35
CA ALA A 2 -21.78 35.89 60.95
C ALA A 2 -20.57 35.01 60.59
N ARG A 3 -20.81 33.82 60.02
CA ARG A 3 -19.75 32.94 59.51
C ARG A 3 -19.62 33.16 58.01
N ALA A 4 -18.52 33.78 57.58
CA ALA A 4 -18.18 33.86 56.16
C ALA A 4 -17.69 32.48 55.68
N ALA A 5 -18.37 31.90 54.68
CA ALA A 5 -17.96 30.66 54.06
C ALA A 5 -16.94 30.94 52.94
N PHE A 6 -15.71 30.48 53.10
CA PHE A 6 -14.70 30.55 52.04
C PHE A 6 -15.00 29.49 50.97
N SER A 7 -15.49 29.93 49.82
CA SER A 7 -15.62 29.08 48.64
C SER A 7 -14.23 28.80 48.05
N LYS A 8 -13.85 27.52 47.97
CA LYS A 8 -12.60 27.10 47.34
C LYS A 8 -12.79 27.03 45.83
N PHE A 9 -12.18 27.95 45.10
CA PHE A 9 -12.07 27.85 43.65
C PHE A 9 -11.13 26.69 43.29
N VAL A 10 -11.62 25.71 42.54
CA VAL A 10 -10.82 24.63 41.98
C VAL A 10 -10.38 25.05 40.58
N VAL A 11 -9.07 25.18 40.36
CA VAL A 11 -8.52 25.42 39.02
C VAL A 11 -8.43 24.09 38.28
N SER A 12 -9.12 23.98 37.15
CA SER A 12 -8.99 22.84 36.25
C SER A 12 -7.65 22.90 35.52
N LEU A 13 -6.83 21.86 35.67
CA LEU A 13 -5.61 21.71 34.87
C LEU A 13 -6.02 21.23 33.47
N ASN A 14 -5.85 22.11 32.47
CA ASN A 14 -6.06 21.73 31.08
C ASN A 14 -5.04 20.65 30.67
N SER A 15 -5.55 19.52 30.16
CA SER A 15 -4.72 18.47 29.58
C SER A 15 -3.94 19.02 28.38
N LEU A 16 -2.61 19.11 28.51
CA LEU A 16 -1.73 19.32 27.37
C LEU A 16 -1.68 18.02 26.58
N ALA A 17 -2.50 17.93 25.53
CA ALA A 17 -2.43 16.84 24.58
C ALA A 17 -1.05 16.87 23.89
N GLU A 18 -0.23 15.87 24.16
CA GLU A 18 1.05 15.68 23.48
C GLU A 18 0.81 15.52 21.97
N LEU A 19 1.67 16.13 21.14
CA LEU A 19 1.49 16.05 19.69
C LEU A 19 1.57 14.58 19.24
N PRO A 20 0.68 14.13 18.33
CA PRO A 20 0.76 12.78 17.81
C PRO A 20 2.12 12.56 17.12
N PRO A 21 2.74 11.39 17.29
CA PRO A 21 4.06 11.12 16.73
C PRO A 21 4.05 11.33 15.22
N LEU A 22 4.99 12.14 14.73
CA LEU A 22 5.13 12.43 13.31
C LEU A 22 5.43 11.15 12.53
N ILE A 23 4.59 10.83 11.55
CA ILE A 23 4.80 9.69 10.65
C ILE A 23 6.11 9.95 9.87
N PRO A 24 7.08 9.01 9.87
CA PRO A 24 8.35 9.19 9.17
C PRO A 24 8.16 9.51 7.68
N ARG A 25 9.00 10.39 7.14
CA ARG A 25 8.90 10.83 5.74
C ARG A 25 9.10 9.66 4.76
N GLU A 26 9.93 8.67 5.10
CA GLU A 26 10.09 7.46 4.28
C GLU A 26 8.81 6.61 4.23
N VAL A 27 7.96 6.65 5.26
CA VAL A 27 6.69 5.90 5.27
C VAL A 27 5.63 6.59 4.40
N GLN A 28 5.61 7.93 4.38
CA GLN A 28 4.64 8.70 3.58
C GLN A 28 5.01 8.76 2.09
N PHE A 29 6.30 8.87 1.76
CA PHE A 29 6.77 9.14 0.39
C PHE A 29 7.73 8.08 -0.17
N GLY A 30 8.13 7.10 0.63
CA GLY A 30 8.90 5.95 0.16
C GLY A 30 8.11 5.09 -0.81
N ASN A 31 8.83 4.30 -1.60
CA ASN A 31 8.20 3.33 -2.49
C ASN A 31 7.71 2.14 -1.64
N PRO A 32 6.42 1.77 -1.68
CA PRO A 32 5.92 0.67 -0.86
C PRO A 32 6.60 -0.64 -1.22
N GLU A 33 6.99 -1.44 -0.21
CA GLU A 33 7.55 -2.78 -0.42
C GLU A 33 6.55 -3.67 -1.16
N ARG A 34 5.25 -3.52 -0.86
CA ARG A 34 4.14 -4.28 -1.44
C ARG A 34 2.89 -3.42 -1.59
N VAL A 35 2.19 -3.57 -2.71
CA VAL A 35 0.87 -3.02 -3.01
C VAL A 35 -0.01 -4.16 -3.53
N SER A 36 -0.98 -4.60 -2.74
CA SER A 36 -1.94 -5.63 -3.15
C SER A 36 -2.95 -5.09 -4.16
N HIS A 37 -3.10 -5.77 -5.30
CA HIS A 37 -4.24 -5.61 -6.20
C HIS A 37 -4.99 -6.94 -6.33
N ASN A 38 -6.29 -6.86 -6.57
CA ASN A 38 -7.09 -8.05 -6.88
C ASN A 38 -6.86 -8.43 -8.35
N SER A 39 -6.48 -9.68 -8.60
CA SER A 39 -6.39 -10.24 -9.95
C SER A 39 -7.81 -10.40 -10.53
N PRO A 40 -8.02 -10.19 -11.84
CA PRO A 40 -9.34 -10.33 -12.48
C PRO A 40 -10.03 -11.68 -12.27
N GLY A 41 -9.30 -12.74 -11.92
CA GLY A 41 -9.87 -14.08 -11.69
C GLY A 41 -10.23 -14.42 -10.23
N GLY A 42 -9.96 -13.55 -9.25
CA GLY A 42 -10.24 -13.78 -7.82
C GLY A 42 -9.45 -14.90 -7.10
N ARG A 43 -9.06 -15.98 -7.80
CA ARG A 43 -8.40 -17.17 -7.21
C ARG A 43 -6.94 -16.98 -6.77
N ARG A 44 -6.24 -15.99 -7.31
CA ARG A 44 -4.85 -15.64 -6.92
C ARG A 44 -4.68 -14.11 -6.99
N PRO A 45 -4.55 -13.37 -5.88
CA PRO A 45 -4.33 -11.93 -5.92
C PRO A 45 -3.01 -11.59 -6.62
N ALA A 46 -3.00 -10.51 -7.40
CA ALA A 46 -1.81 -10.02 -8.07
C ALA A 46 -1.17 -8.92 -7.21
N ARG A 47 -0.04 -9.24 -6.59
CA ARG A 47 0.68 -8.31 -5.72
C ARG A 47 1.70 -7.57 -6.55
N VAL A 48 1.61 -6.24 -6.60
CA VAL A 48 2.76 -5.44 -7.03
C VAL A 48 3.72 -5.43 -5.85
N ALA A 49 4.91 -5.97 -6.01
CA ALA A 49 5.94 -6.00 -4.97
C ALA A 49 7.23 -5.42 -5.54
N LEU A 50 7.97 -4.72 -4.68
CA LEU A 50 9.27 -4.18 -5.05
C LEU A 50 10.23 -5.33 -5.42
N LEU A 51 11.02 -5.16 -6.47
CA LEU A 51 12.17 -6.00 -6.75
C LEU A 51 13.47 -5.21 -6.57
N THR A 52 14.58 -5.95 -6.63
CA THR A 52 15.96 -5.48 -6.70
C THR A 52 16.07 -4.21 -7.55
N ASN A 53 16.81 -3.22 -7.04
CA ASN A 53 16.99 -1.89 -7.64
C ASN A 53 15.74 -0.96 -7.58
N ASN A 54 14.85 -1.16 -6.60
CA ASN A 54 13.72 -0.27 -6.29
C ASN A 54 12.69 -0.14 -7.44
N LEU A 55 12.64 -1.13 -8.34
CA LEU A 55 11.65 -1.22 -9.41
C LEU A 55 10.45 -2.06 -8.97
N LEU A 56 9.25 -1.51 -9.06
CA LEU A 56 8.02 -2.25 -8.76
C LEU A 56 7.75 -3.27 -9.88
N GLN A 57 7.51 -4.52 -9.49
CA GLN A 57 7.19 -5.62 -10.38
C GLN A 57 5.94 -6.37 -9.87
N ILE A 58 5.18 -6.96 -10.77
CA ILE A 58 4.00 -7.75 -10.41
C ILE A 58 4.43 -9.18 -10.13
N ARG A 59 4.09 -9.64 -8.93
CA ARG A 59 4.18 -11.03 -8.50
C ARG A 59 2.77 -11.62 -8.31
N VAL A 60 2.64 -12.92 -8.49
CA VAL A 60 1.39 -13.66 -8.24
C VAL A 60 1.69 -14.87 -7.37
N GLY A 61 0.94 -15.00 -6.29
CA GLY A 61 1.07 -16.06 -5.29
C GLY A 61 -0.22 -16.17 -4.47
N ILE A 62 -0.25 -17.12 -3.54
CA ILE A 62 -1.41 -17.36 -2.68
C ILE A 62 -1.25 -16.51 -1.40
N PRO A 63 -2.29 -15.79 -0.95
CA PRO A 63 -2.19 -14.99 0.27
C PRO A 63 -1.96 -15.91 1.48
N GLY A 64 -0.94 -15.58 2.29
CA GLY A 64 -0.46 -16.42 3.40
C GLY A 64 0.62 -17.43 3.02
N ARG A 65 0.86 -17.68 1.73
CA ARG A 65 2.05 -18.40 1.26
C ARG A 65 3.13 -17.44 0.77
N ASN A 66 4.37 -17.93 0.81
CA ASN A 66 5.55 -17.25 0.28
C ASN A 66 5.92 -17.79 -1.12
N ASP A 67 4.90 -18.13 -1.93
CA ASP A 67 5.02 -18.70 -3.28
C ASP A 67 4.82 -17.67 -4.41
N ASP A 68 5.02 -16.38 -4.09
CA ASP A 68 4.93 -15.23 -5.00
C ASP A 68 5.93 -15.35 -6.17
N ARG A 69 5.45 -15.71 -7.37
CA ARG A 69 6.24 -15.76 -8.61
C ARG A 69 6.22 -14.41 -9.33
N ILE A 70 7.39 -13.95 -9.80
CA ILE A 70 7.52 -12.74 -10.62
C ILE A 70 6.94 -12.99 -12.01
N VAL A 71 6.00 -12.16 -12.44
CA VAL A 71 5.35 -12.24 -13.77
C VAL A 71 5.88 -11.16 -14.72
N THR A 72 6.46 -10.09 -14.17
CA THR A 72 7.00 -8.95 -14.93
C THR A 72 8.43 -8.68 -14.52
N ALA A 73 9.38 -8.96 -15.42
CA ALA A 73 10.81 -8.77 -15.20
C ALA A 73 11.38 -7.69 -16.14
N ASP A 74 10.81 -6.48 -16.13
CA ASP A 74 11.41 -5.35 -16.87
C ASP A 74 12.57 -4.76 -16.05
N PRO A 75 13.81 -4.75 -16.56
CA PRO A 75 14.98 -4.27 -15.83
C PRO A 75 15.14 -2.74 -15.86
N ARG A 76 14.34 -2.02 -16.64
CA ARG A 76 14.46 -0.56 -16.85
C ARG A 76 13.30 0.24 -16.29
N ARG A 77 12.16 -0.39 -15.96
CA ARG A 77 10.94 0.35 -15.58
C ARG A 77 10.10 -0.33 -14.51
N ALA A 78 9.72 0.46 -13.51
CA ALA A 78 8.75 0.08 -12.48
C ALA A 78 7.31 0.08 -13.05
N ILE A 79 6.56 -0.99 -12.79
CA ILE A 79 5.14 -1.10 -13.14
C ILE A 79 4.32 -0.77 -11.90
N ARG A 80 3.64 0.38 -11.93
CA ARG A 80 2.82 0.89 -10.82
C ARG A 80 1.34 0.53 -10.92
N THR A 81 0.84 0.29 -12.13
CA THR A 81 -0.57 -0.01 -12.38
C THR A 81 -0.70 -1.19 -13.34
N SER A 82 -1.69 -2.03 -13.06
CA SER A 82 -2.06 -3.17 -13.90
C SER A 82 -3.57 -3.35 -13.86
N THR A 83 -4.15 -3.64 -15.02
CA THR A 83 -5.57 -3.95 -15.18
C THR A 83 -5.72 -5.39 -15.63
N GLY A 84 -6.83 -6.06 -15.29
CA GLY A 84 -7.16 -7.33 -15.91
C GLY A 84 -7.51 -7.14 -17.39
N ALA A 85 -7.20 -8.11 -18.25
CA ALA A 85 -7.56 -8.06 -19.66
C ALA A 85 -8.99 -8.57 -19.96
N GLY A 86 -9.82 -8.74 -18.92
CA GLY A 86 -11.18 -9.32 -19.00
C GLY A 86 -11.22 -10.84 -18.77
N ASP A 87 -10.09 -11.53 -18.85
CA ASP A 87 -9.93 -12.93 -18.48
C ASP A 87 -9.31 -13.10 -17.08
N SER A 88 -9.39 -14.31 -16.51
CA SER A 88 -8.79 -14.63 -15.20
C SER A 88 -7.27 -14.81 -15.23
N HIS A 89 -6.64 -14.73 -16.41
CA HIS A 89 -5.26 -15.18 -16.65
C HIS A 89 -4.35 -14.14 -17.28
N THR A 90 -4.82 -12.94 -17.61
CA THR A 90 -3.98 -11.95 -18.29
C THR A 90 -4.03 -10.59 -17.60
N LEU A 91 -2.85 -10.04 -17.33
CA LEU A 91 -2.65 -8.68 -16.84
C LEU A 91 -2.19 -7.77 -17.97
N ARG A 92 -2.83 -6.60 -18.06
CA ARG A 92 -2.52 -5.53 -18.99
C ARG A 92 -1.92 -4.34 -18.24
N CYS A 93 -0.65 -4.07 -18.50
CA CYS A 93 0.13 -3.02 -17.86
C CYS A 93 0.35 -1.86 -18.84
N PRO A 94 -0.04 -0.61 -18.53
CA PRO A 94 0.22 0.52 -19.39
C PRO A 94 1.73 0.75 -19.55
N TRP A 95 2.18 0.99 -20.79
CA TRP A 95 3.54 1.43 -21.10
C TRP A 95 3.55 2.91 -21.52
N ASP A 96 2.55 3.30 -22.27
CA ASP A 96 2.38 4.58 -22.97
C ASP A 96 0.86 4.85 -22.93
N PRO A 97 0.38 6.10 -22.85
CA PRO A 97 -1.07 6.37 -22.77
C PRO A 97 -1.91 5.66 -23.86
N THR A 98 -1.29 5.30 -24.99
CA THR A 98 -1.90 4.54 -26.09
C THR A 98 -1.49 3.06 -26.15
N LYS A 99 -0.44 2.63 -25.44
CA LYS A 99 0.12 1.26 -25.55
C LYS A 99 0.22 0.56 -24.21
N SER A 100 -0.16 -0.72 -24.20
CA SER A 100 -0.04 -1.60 -23.05
C SER A 100 0.76 -2.86 -23.39
N ARG A 101 1.51 -3.38 -22.42
CA ARG A 101 2.06 -4.73 -22.46
C ARG A 101 1.12 -5.71 -21.75
N THR A 102 1.11 -6.93 -22.25
CA THR A 102 0.21 -8.00 -21.82
C THR A 102 1.05 -9.14 -21.25
N PHE A 103 0.76 -9.55 -20.01
CA PHE A 103 1.50 -10.59 -19.29
C PHE A 103 0.54 -11.70 -18.86
N LYS A 104 0.90 -12.95 -19.16
CA LYS A 104 0.10 -14.12 -18.79
C LYS A 104 0.45 -14.58 -17.37
N LEU A 105 -0.58 -14.82 -16.59
CA LEU A 105 -0.53 -15.44 -15.26
C LEU A 105 -0.45 -16.96 -15.42
N THR A 106 0.73 -17.45 -15.79
CA THR A 106 0.99 -18.90 -15.87
C THR A 106 0.85 -19.53 -14.47
N ALA A 107 0.18 -20.68 -14.41
CA ALA A 107 -0.23 -21.33 -13.16
C ALA A 107 0.94 -21.89 -12.31
#